data_AF-A0A0G0Z3M1-F1
#
_entry.id   AF-A0A0G0Z3M1-F1
#
_cell.length_a   1.000
_cell.length_b   1.000
_cell.length_c   1.000
_cell.angle_alpha   90.00
_cell.angle_beta   90.00
_cell.angle_gamma   90.00
#
_symmetry.space_group_name_H-M   'P 1'
#
loop_
_entity.id
_entity.type
_entity.pdbx_description
1 polymer ?
#
loop_
_entity_poly.entity_id
_entity_poly.type
_entity_poly.pdbx_seq_one_letter_code
_entity_poly.pdbx_strand_id
1 'polypeptide(L)'
;VLGDFRGRITKDTPVQIVYQLVSNINYLNPYIEMETVENQMTIKNMDLFLNRVKKFEIDYRNETKEIPTIVAFIDYIELMIQAGDNPAQAEIEDIETINLMTVHSSKGLEFPVVFMVDLISNRFPTRNRTDEIEIPEDLIKETLPAGDPHIQEERRLFYVGMTRAQKYLFLTYAKNYGGKRDSTPSGFLTETGIKTEQVDSSELLRTQTQTGLFGVGSGFREPKIIKTGNFSPTFLSYTQISTYLTCPLKYKFSYILNIPTPPNHALSFGSCIHNTLRDFHIQLRFRPETTYDELIDIYTKNWQPLGFINEQHRMEYFENGRKLLEDYYRKNMPLKVKPLEIEKSFNIRINGIKFGGRIDRIDPLEDGGVEIIDYKTGGAKSQKDVDKDAQVAFYALGAIEALNLKPKKLTLYYVENGEKITTTRTEADLENKKKEIAETLEKIRSGDFESTPGMHCNWCDYKEICPFAYRG
;
A
#
# COMPACT_ATOMS: atom_id res chain seq x y z
N VAL A 1 -27.51 15.23 -4.59
CA VAL A 1 -26.17 14.76 -4.16
C VAL A 1 -25.18 15.92 -3.99
N LEU A 2 -24.86 16.69 -5.04
CA LEU A 2 -23.83 17.75 -4.95
C LEU A 2 -24.20 19.00 -4.10
N GLY A 3 -25.49 19.30 -3.93
CA GLY A 3 -25.94 20.47 -3.13
C GLY A 3 -25.60 20.39 -1.64
N ASP A 4 -25.45 19.16 -1.11
CA ASP A 4 -25.17 18.88 0.29
C ASP A 4 -23.69 19.11 0.65
N PHE A 5 -22.79 18.93 -0.32
CA PHE A 5 -21.36 19.12 -0.14
C PHE A 5 -20.95 20.60 -0.03
N ARG A 6 -21.68 21.53 -0.67
CA ARG A 6 -21.33 22.98 -0.65
C ARG A 6 -21.26 23.56 0.76
N GLY A 7 -22.12 23.12 1.67
CA GLY A 7 -22.11 23.58 3.07
C GLY A 7 -21.05 22.91 3.96
N ARG A 8 -20.38 21.85 3.45
CA ARG A 8 -19.41 21.02 4.17
C ARG A 8 -17.97 21.20 3.72
N ILE A 9 -17.74 21.92 2.61
CA ILE A 9 -16.41 22.26 2.05
C ILE A 9 -15.44 22.78 3.11
N THR A 10 -15.94 23.52 4.10
CA THR A 10 -15.13 24.14 5.18
C THR A 10 -15.16 23.37 6.50
N LYS A 11 -15.97 22.32 6.62
CA LYS A 11 -16.18 21.59 7.89
C LYS A 11 -15.57 20.19 7.86
N ASP A 12 -15.68 19.51 6.73
CA ASP A 12 -15.23 18.14 6.59
C ASP A 12 -13.79 18.11 6.06
N THR A 13 -13.03 17.13 6.53
CA THR A 13 -11.65 16.92 6.08
C THR A 13 -11.60 16.45 4.62
N PRO A 14 -10.50 16.68 3.89
CA PRO A 14 -10.35 16.20 2.52
C PRO A 14 -10.59 14.70 2.39
N VAL A 15 -10.08 13.88 3.33
CA VAL A 15 -10.29 12.43 3.33
C VAL A 15 -11.77 12.07 3.46
N GLN A 16 -12.50 12.72 4.37
CA GLN A 16 -13.94 12.48 4.55
C GLN A 16 -14.74 12.85 3.30
N ILE A 17 -14.46 14.01 2.70
CA ILE A 17 -15.17 14.49 1.51
C ILE A 17 -14.94 13.55 0.33
N VAL A 18 -13.68 13.20 0.04
CA VAL A 18 -13.37 12.33 -1.11
C VAL A 18 -13.99 10.95 -0.91
N TYR A 19 -13.91 10.38 0.30
CA TYR A 19 -14.53 9.08 0.59
C TYR A 19 -16.06 9.10 0.44
N GLN A 20 -16.72 10.12 1.00
CA GLN A 20 -18.17 10.29 0.88
C GLN A 20 -18.59 10.50 -0.57
N LEU A 21 -17.80 11.24 -1.36
CA LEU A 21 -18.07 11.46 -2.77
C LEU A 21 -18.01 10.15 -3.55
N VAL A 22 -16.92 9.39 -3.40
CA VAL A 22 -16.71 8.08 -4.04
C VAL A 22 -17.84 7.10 -3.69
N SER A 23 -18.24 7.09 -2.42
CA SER A 23 -19.33 6.23 -1.93
C SER A 23 -20.70 6.67 -2.47
N ASN A 24 -21.03 7.97 -2.41
CA ASN A 24 -22.34 8.49 -2.81
C ASN A 24 -22.59 8.39 -4.32
N ILE A 25 -21.55 8.48 -5.14
CA ILE A 25 -21.67 8.30 -6.59
C ILE A 25 -21.57 6.83 -7.01
N ASN A 26 -21.38 5.90 -6.05
CA ASN A 26 -21.13 4.48 -6.29
C ASN A 26 -20.01 4.23 -7.32
N TYR A 27 -18.95 5.05 -7.26
CA TYR A 27 -17.90 5.01 -8.28
C TYR A 27 -17.27 3.63 -8.43
N LEU A 28 -17.08 2.92 -7.31
CA LEU A 28 -16.39 1.63 -7.28
C LEU A 28 -17.25 0.44 -7.69
N ASN A 29 -18.58 0.50 -7.56
CA ASN A 29 -19.45 -0.67 -7.78
C ASN A 29 -19.33 -1.27 -9.19
N PRO A 30 -19.38 -0.48 -10.29
CA PRO A 30 -19.23 -1.03 -11.63
C PRO A 30 -17.89 -1.74 -11.86
N TYR A 31 -16.82 -1.24 -11.22
CA TYR A 31 -15.48 -1.84 -11.31
C TYR A 31 -15.35 -3.10 -10.46
N ILE A 32 -16.11 -3.23 -9.37
CA ILE A 32 -16.12 -4.41 -8.50
C ILE A 32 -16.93 -5.55 -9.14
N GLU A 33 -18.03 -5.23 -9.83
CA GLU A 33 -18.90 -6.23 -10.46
C GLU A 33 -18.23 -6.94 -11.65
N MET A 34 -17.41 -6.22 -12.41
CA MET A 34 -16.65 -6.78 -13.54
C MET A 34 -15.17 -6.89 -13.20
N GLU A 35 -14.67 -8.11 -12.99
CA GLU A 35 -13.26 -8.37 -12.73
C GLU A 35 -12.42 -8.34 -14.01
N THR A 36 -12.25 -7.15 -14.59
CA THR A 36 -11.28 -6.91 -15.66
C THR A 36 -9.98 -6.36 -15.10
N VAL A 37 -8.88 -6.56 -15.84
CA VAL A 37 -7.57 -5.98 -15.49
C VAL A 37 -7.65 -4.45 -15.36
N GLU A 38 -8.36 -3.81 -16.28
CA GLU A 38 -8.57 -2.36 -16.29
C GLU A 38 -9.32 -1.89 -15.04
N ASN A 39 -10.32 -2.64 -14.60
CA ASN A 39 -11.09 -2.33 -13.40
C ASN A 39 -10.24 -2.50 -12.13
N GLN A 40 -9.41 -3.55 -12.06
CA GLN A 40 -8.46 -3.73 -10.96
C GLN A 40 -7.41 -2.59 -10.90
N MET A 41 -6.88 -2.17 -12.04
CA MET A 41 -5.98 -1.00 -12.11
C MET A 41 -6.70 0.28 -11.62
N THR A 42 -7.96 0.47 -12.02
CA THR A 42 -8.75 1.63 -11.60
C THR A 42 -8.97 1.65 -10.09
N ILE A 43 -9.29 0.50 -9.48
CA ILE A 43 -9.45 0.39 -8.02
C ILE A 43 -8.12 0.68 -7.31
N LYS A 44 -7.00 0.11 -7.77
CA LYS A 44 -5.67 0.37 -7.19
C LYS A 44 -5.25 1.85 -7.34
N ASN A 45 -5.50 2.47 -8.48
CA ASN A 45 -5.24 3.91 -8.69
C ASN A 45 -6.06 4.77 -7.72
N MET A 46 -7.29 4.36 -7.41
CA MET A 46 -8.11 5.04 -6.41
C MET A 46 -7.51 4.94 -5.00
N ASP A 47 -6.97 3.77 -4.63
CA ASP A 47 -6.26 3.61 -3.35
C ASP A 47 -5.02 4.52 -3.27
N LEU A 48 -4.20 4.57 -4.32
CA LEU A 48 -3.06 5.49 -4.39
C LEU A 48 -3.48 6.96 -4.22
N PHE A 49 -4.58 7.36 -4.86
CA PHE A 49 -5.13 8.70 -4.72
C PHE A 49 -5.57 8.98 -3.27
N LEU A 50 -6.33 8.07 -2.64
CA LEU A 50 -6.79 8.25 -1.26
C LEU A 50 -5.64 8.25 -0.25
N ASN A 51 -4.60 7.44 -0.45
CA ASN A 51 -3.40 7.47 0.37
C ASN A 51 -2.65 8.80 0.24
N ARG A 52 -2.66 9.42 -0.93
CA ARG A 52 -2.11 10.76 -1.13
C ARG A 52 -2.92 11.84 -0.39
N VAL A 53 -4.26 11.75 -0.41
CA VAL A 53 -5.12 12.65 0.36
C VAL A 53 -4.86 12.51 1.86
N LYS A 54 -4.74 11.27 2.36
CA LYS A 54 -4.40 10.99 3.77
C LYS A 54 -3.04 11.58 4.16
N LYS A 55 -2.03 11.42 3.30
CA LYS A 55 -0.68 11.96 3.53
C LYS A 55 -0.71 13.49 3.60
N PHE A 56 -1.37 14.15 2.65
CA PHE A 56 -1.56 15.59 2.68
C PHE A 56 -2.19 16.07 3.99
N GLU A 57 -3.23 15.38 4.48
CA GLU A 57 -3.90 15.77 5.72
C GLU A 57 -2.99 15.63 6.95
N ILE A 58 -2.15 14.60 7.00
CA ILE A 58 -1.16 14.42 8.06
C ILE A 58 -0.10 15.54 7.99
N ASP A 59 0.49 15.76 6.82
CA ASP A 59 1.58 16.71 6.61
C ASP A 59 1.11 18.15 6.89
N TYR A 60 -0.05 18.55 6.35
CA TYR A 60 -0.64 19.87 6.57
C TYR A 60 -0.90 20.14 8.05
N ARG A 61 -1.43 19.16 8.79
CA ARG A 61 -1.68 19.30 10.23
C ARG A 61 -0.40 19.40 11.04
N ASN A 62 0.64 18.67 10.66
CA ASN A 62 1.94 18.73 11.34
C ASN A 62 2.59 20.11 11.19
N GLU A 63 2.45 20.73 10.03
CA GLU A 63 3.06 22.03 9.73
C GLU A 63 2.25 23.21 10.28
N THR A 64 0.93 23.23 10.04
CA THR A 64 0.06 24.38 10.35
C THR A 64 -0.64 24.26 11.69
N LYS A 65 -0.76 23.05 12.25
CA LYS A 65 -1.63 22.71 13.39
C LYS A 65 -3.13 22.97 13.15
N GLU A 66 -3.54 23.24 11.92
CA GLU A 66 -4.92 23.49 11.53
C GLU A 66 -5.53 22.32 10.76
N ILE A 67 -6.86 22.27 10.69
CA ILE A 67 -7.58 21.27 9.91
C ILE A 67 -7.56 21.72 8.44
N PRO A 68 -7.01 20.90 7.51
CA PRO A 68 -7.01 21.24 6.11
C PRO A 68 -8.43 21.26 5.56
N THR A 69 -8.70 22.18 4.65
CA THR A 69 -9.94 22.21 3.87
C THR A 69 -9.73 21.54 2.51
N ILE A 70 -10.81 21.20 1.82
CA ILE A 70 -10.72 20.69 0.45
C ILE A 70 -10.11 21.72 -0.52
N VAL A 71 -10.26 23.02 -0.24
CA VAL A 71 -9.67 24.09 -1.05
C VAL A 71 -8.14 24.02 -0.97
N ALA A 72 -7.60 23.90 0.25
CA ALA A 72 -6.16 23.73 0.46
C ALA A 72 -5.61 22.48 -0.24
N PHE A 73 -6.40 21.40 -0.29
CA PHE A 73 -6.01 20.20 -1.03
C PHE A 73 -6.00 20.42 -2.56
N ILE A 74 -6.95 21.17 -3.10
CA ILE A 74 -6.97 21.51 -4.53
C ILE A 74 -5.76 22.38 -4.87
N ASP A 75 -5.46 23.40 -4.06
CA ASP A 75 -4.28 24.26 -4.25
C ASP A 75 -2.98 23.43 -4.21
N TYR A 76 -2.91 22.45 -3.30
CA TYR A 76 -1.81 21.50 -3.25
C TYR A 76 -1.68 20.68 -4.54
N ILE A 77 -2.78 20.13 -5.07
CA ILE A 77 -2.76 19.36 -6.31
C ILE A 77 -2.35 20.24 -7.50
N GLU A 78 -2.85 21.46 -7.59
CA GLU A 78 -2.47 22.41 -8.63
C GLU A 78 -0.97 22.76 -8.56
N LEU A 79 -0.44 22.99 -7.36
CA LEU A 79 0.99 23.24 -7.15
C LEU A 79 1.84 22.04 -7.58
N MET A 80 1.41 20.82 -7.25
CA MET A 80 2.11 19.60 -7.64
C MET A 80 2.11 19.43 -9.17
N ILE A 81 1.00 19.73 -9.84
CA ILE A 81 0.92 19.70 -11.31
C ILE A 81 1.85 20.76 -11.93
N GLN A 82 1.87 21.97 -11.38
CA GLN A 82 2.76 23.04 -11.84
C GLN A 82 4.24 22.71 -11.63
N ALA A 83 4.56 22.01 -10.54
CA ALA A 83 5.90 21.51 -10.26
C ALA A 83 6.32 20.33 -11.18
N GLY A 84 5.40 19.83 -12.02
CA GLY A 84 5.66 18.71 -12.91
C GLY A 84 5.70 17.35 -12.19
N ASP A 85 5.10 17.23 -11.00
CA ASP A 85 5.01 15.94 -10.31
C ASP A 85 4.14 14.97 -11.11
N ASN A 86 4.64 13.75 -11.29
CA ASN A 86 3.91 12.68 -11.95
C ASN A 86 3.59 11.59 -10.92
N PRO A 87 2.34 11.49 -10.44
CA PRO A 87 1.99 10.58 -9.38
C PRO A 87 2.20 9.12 -9.80
N ALA A 88 2.53 8.26 -8.83
CA ALA A 88 2.66 6.84 -9.04
C ALA A 88 1.37 6.25 -9.64
N GLN A 89 1.53 5.37 -10.63
CA GLN A 89 0.43 4.61 -11.23
C GLN A 89 0.42 3.20 -10.65
N ALA A 90 -0.77 2.62 -10.54
CA ALA A 90 -0.93 1.26 -10.07
C ALA A 90 -0.34 0.27 -11.08
N GLU A 91 0.58 -0.57 -10.59
CA GLU A 91 1.08 -1.71 -11.34
C GLU A 91 0.35 -2.98 -10.88
N ILE A 92 0.12 -3.89 -11.84
CA ILE A 92 -0.34 -5.24 -11.52
C ILE A 92 0.84 -6.18 -11.77
N GLU A 93 1.43 -6.64 -10.67
CA GLU A 93 2.36 -7.75 -10.66
C GLU A 93 1.64 -9.00 -11.21
N ASP A 94 2.35 -9.80 -12.01
CA ASP A 94 1.89 -11.09 -12.55
C ASP A 94 0.93 -11.08 -13.76
N ILE A 95 0.83 -9.98 -14.51
CA ILE A 95 0.18 -10.01 -15.82
C ILE A 95 1.23 -10.01 -16.94
N GLU A 96 1.08 -10.92 -17.90
CA GLU A 96 1.84 -10.93 -19.15
C GLU A 96 1.50 -9.69 -20.00
N THR A 97 2.19 -8.56 -19.73
CA THR A 97 1.99 -7.29 -20.42
C THR A 97 3.22 -6.88 -21.24
N ILE A 98 3.01 -5.92 -22.15
CA ILE A 98 4.08 -5.24 -22.86
C ILE A 98 4.45 -4.00 -22.05
N ASN A 99 5.71 -3.89 -21.64
CA ASN A 99 6.18 -2.74 -20.87
C ASN A 99 6.52 -1.57 -21.82
N LEU A 100 5.75 -0.49 -21.73
CA LEU A 100 6.04 0.78 -22.41
C LEU A 100 6.75 1.72 -21.42
N MET A 101 8.02 2.04 -21.66
CA MET A 101 8.81 2.87 -20.76
C MET A 101 9.80 3.74 -21.53
N THR A 102 10.33 4.77 -20.86
CA THR A 102 11.39 5.61 -21.43
C THR A 102 12.74 4.89 -21.43
N VAL A 103 13.67 5.30 -22.30
CA VAL A 103 15.03 4.72 -22.34
C VAL A 103 15.75 4.93 -21.00
N HIS A 104 15.57 6.07 -20.34
CA HIS A 104 16.14 6.35 -19.03
C HIS A 104 15.68 5.36 -17.95
N SER A 105 14.38 5.10 -17.88
CA SER A 105 13.79 4.16 -16.92
C SER A 105 14.18 2.70 -17.17
N SER A 106 14.70 2.37 -18.36
CA SER A 106 15.15 1.00 -18.68
C SER A 106 16.51 0.64 -18.09
N LYS A 107 17.24 1.61 -17.53
CA LYS A 107 18.59 1.41 -16.99
C LYS A 107 18.58 0.37 -15.86
N GLY A 108 19.36 -0.69 -16.02
CA GLY A 108 19.46 -1.80 -15.05
C GLY A 108 18.42 -2.90 -15.23
N LEU A 109 17.48 -2.75 -16.18
CA LEU A 109 16.55 -3.80 -16.59
C LEU A 109 17.07 -4.53 -17.82
N GLU A 110 16.55 -5.74 -18.07
CA GLU A 110 16.83 -6.52 -19.28
C GLU A 110 15.55 -7.23 -19.74
N PHE A 111 15.36 -7.31 -21.06
CA PHE A 111 14.16 -7.89 -21.66
C PHE A 111 14.52 -8.87 -22.78
N PRO A 112 13.76 -9.97 -22.96
CA PRO A 112 13.96 -10.90 -24.07
C PRO A 112 13.85 -10.22 -25.44
N VAL A 113 12.92 -9.28 -25.59
CA VAL A 113 12.64 -8.54 -26.83
C VAL A 113 12.49 -7.06 -26.52
N VAL A 114 13.16 -6.20 -27.29
CA VAL A 114 13.07 -4.73 -27.16
C VAL A 114 12.70 -4.11 -28.49
N PHE A 115 11.72 -3.21 -28.46
CA PHE A 115 11.34 -2.34 -29.58
C PHE A 115 11.75 -0.91 -29.26
N MET A 116 12.77 -0.39 -29.94
CA MET A 116 13.09 1.04 -29.93
C MET A 116 12.36 1.71 -31.08
N VAL A 117 11.43 2.59 -30.73
CA VAL A 117 10.54 3.28 -31.67
C VAL A 117 10.96 4.74 -31.87
N ASP A 118 10.43 5.38 -32.90
CA ASP A 118 10.61 6.82 -33.18
C ASP A 118 12.05 7.27 -33.40
N LEU A 119 12.86 6.44 -34.07
CA LEU A 119 14.26 6.73 -34.40
C LEU A 119 14.40 7.71 -35.59
N ILE A 120 13.88 8.92 -35.43
CA ILE A 120 13.97 10.01 -36.40
C ILE A 120 14.80 11.18 -35.87
N SER A 121 15.38 11.94 -36.80
CA SER A 121 16.10 13.18 -36.49
C SER A 121 15.20 14.17 -35.75
N ASN A 122 15.73 14.83 -34.71
CA ASN A 122 15.05 15.75 -33.78
C ASN A 122 14.11 15.11 -32.74
N ARG A 123 13.83 13.80 -32.81
CA ARG A 123 13.22 13.05 -31.70
C ARG A 123 14.25 12.20 -30.97
N PHE A 124 15.14 11.54 -31.70
CA PHE A 124 16.24 10.79 -31.15
C PHE A 124 17.44 10.85 -32.13
N PRO A 125 18.44 11.73 -31.92
CA PRO A 125 18.62 12.60 -30.75
C PRO A 125 17.56 13.70 -30.66
N THR A 126 17.17 14.04 -29.43
CA THR A 126 16.31 15.19 -29.15
C THR A 126 17.01 16.49 -29.52
N ARG A 127 16.24 17.55 -29.83
CA ARG A 127 16.81 18.89 -30.00
C ARG A 127 17.33 19.38 -28.66
N ASN A 128 18.61 19.77 -28.63
CA ASN A 128 19.18 20.43 -27.48
C ASN A 128 18.37 21.69 -27.16
N ARG A 129 17.80 21.74 -25.95
CA ARG A 129 17.24 22.96 -25.38
C ARG A 129 18.29 23.44 -24.39
N THR A 130 18.89 24.59 -24.67
CA THR A 130 19.76 25.26 -23.71
C THR A 130 18.96 25.49 -22.43
N ASP A 131 19.52 25.10 -21.28
CA ASP A 131 18.94 25.43 -19.99
C ASP A 131 18.84 26.95 -19.85
N GLU A 132 17.74 27.45 -19.26
CA GLU A 132 17.55 28.90 -19.05
C GLU A 132 18.58 29.49 -18.06
N ILE A 133 19.27 28.62 -17.31
CA ILE A 133 20.29 28.98 -16.32
C ILE A 133 21.54 28.14 -16.63
N GLU A 134 22.56 28.76 -17.20
CA GLU A 134 23.86 28.11 -17.40
C GLU A 134 24.62 28.02 -16.07
N ILE A 135 25.18 26.85 -15.78
CA ILE A 135 26.05 26.66 -14.62
C ILE A 135 27.43 27.26 -14.96
N PRO A 136 27.96 28.18 -14.13
CA PRO A 136 29.32 28.70 -14.31
C PRO A 136 30.34 27.57 -14.44
N GLU A 137 31.24 27.66 -15.43
CA GLU A 137 32.24 26.62 -15.71
C GLU A 137 33.09 26.26 -14.48
N ASP A 138 33.38 27.25 -13.61
CA ASP A 138 34.12 27.06 -12.36
C ASP A 138 33.46 26.08 -11.37
N LEU A 139 32.15 25.85 -11.51
CA LEU A 139 31.37 24.91 -10.68
C LEU A 139 31.26 23.51 -11.32
N ILE A 140 31.64 23.37 -12.59
CA ILE A 140 31.63 22.10 -13.31
C ILE A 140 32.93 21.35 -12.99
N LYS A 141 32.86 20.43 -12.02
CA LYS A 141 34.02 19.62 -11.58
C LYS A 141 34.38 18.47 -12.51
N GLU A 142 33.63 18.29 -13.60
CA GLU A 142 33.79 17.18 -14.54
C GLU A 142 34.54 17.63 -15.79
N THR A 143 35.36 16.75 -16.36
CA THR A 143 35.99 16.97 -17.66
C THR A 143 34.93 16.76 -18.74
N LEU A 144 34.51 17.85 -19.39
CA LEU A 144 33.55 17.77 -20.49
C LEU A 144 34.14 16.93 -21.64
N PRO A 145 33.38 15.97 -22.20
CA PRO A 145 33.86 15.17 -23.32
C PRO A 145 34.10 16.06 -24.55
N ALA A 146 35.03 15.65 -25.43
CA ALA A 146 35.25 16.34 -26.70
C ALA A 146 34.04 16.19 -27.63
N GLY A 147 33.42 17.31 -28.03
CA GLY A 147 32.25 17.37 -28.91
C GLY A 147 31.05 18.05 -28.26
N ASP A 148 29.86 17.89 -28.85
CA ASP A 148 28.60 18.36 -28.26
C ASP A 148 28.16 17.39 -27.13
N PRO A 149 28.17 17.82 -25.84
CA PRO A 149 27.83 16.97 -24.70
C PRO A 149 26.43 16.36 -24.80
N HIS A 150 25.46 17.11 -25.36
CA HIS A 150 24.09 16.65 -25.52
C HIS A 150 24.01 15.46 -26.47
N ILE A 151 24.69 15.56 -27.62
CA ILE A 151 24.74 14.47 -28.60
C ILE A 151 25.48 13.25 -28.05
N GLN A 152 26.51 13.45 -27.22
CA GLN A 152 27.21 12.34 -26.58
C GLN A 152 26.35 11.63 -25.53
N GLU A 153 25.55 12.36 -24.77
CA GLU A 153 24.62 11.76 -23.80
C GLU A 153 23.47 11.02 -24.50
N GLU A 154 22.86 11.62 -25.51
CA GLU A 154 21.85 10.95 -26.36
C GLU A 154 22.40 9.68 -27.04
N ARG A 155 23.68 9.69 -27.43
CA ARG A 155 24.37 8.50 -27.96
C ARG A 155 24.53 7.41 -26.91
N ARG A 156 24.82 7.77 -25.65
CA ARG A 156 24.85 6.82 -24.53
C ARG A 156 23.48 6.24 -24.26
N LEU A 157 22.42 7.04 -24.34
CA LEU A 157 21.04 6.55 -24.22
C LEU A 157 20.70 5.57 -25.33
N PHE A 158 21.06 5.86 -26.58
CA PHE A 158 20.88 4.94 -27.70
C PHE A 158 21.56 3.58 -27.43
N TYR A 159 22.82 3.61 -26.98
CA TYR A 159 23.56 2.41 -26.58
C TYR A 159 22.91 1.66 -25.40
N VAL A 160 22.48 2.37 -24.36
CA VAL A 160 21.78 1.78 -23.21
C VAL A 160 20.53 1.06 -23.68
N GLY A 161 19.69 1.71 -24.51
CA GLY A 161 18.46 1.11 -25.05
C GLY A 161 18.72 -0.17 -25.84
N MET A 162 19.72 -0.17 -26.73
CA MET A 162 20.09 -1.36 -27.51
C MET A 162 20.54 -2.52 -26.62
N THR A 163 21.35 -2.24 -25.59
CA THR A 163 21.90 -3.26 -24.70
C THR A 163 20.89 -3.84 -23.70
N ARG A 164 19.64 -3.36 -23.68
CA ARG A 164 18.57 -3.95 -22.84
C ARG A 164 18.02 -5.25 -23.45
N ALA A 165 18.26 -5.51 -24.73
CA ALA A 165 17.72 -6.67 -25.44
C ALA A 165 18.58 -7.92 -25.25
N GLN A 166 17.99 -9.03 -24.79
CA GLN A 166 18.69 -10.31 -24.63
C GLN A 166 18.65 -11.19 -25.88
N LYS A 167 17.54 -11.20 -26.63
CA LYS A 167 17.37 -12.07 -27.81
C LYS A 167 17.12 -11.30 -29.10
N TYR A 168 16.15 -10.39 -29.09
CA TYR A 168 15.73 -9.67 -30.30
C TYR A 168 15.64 -8.16 -30.04
N LEU A 169 16.23 -7.38 -30.95
CA LEU A 169 16.17 -5.92 -30.96
C LEU A 169 15.50 -5.47 -32.25
N PHE A 170 14.44 -4.69 -32.13
CA PHE A 170 13.75 -4.05 -33.24
C PHE A 170 13.94 -2.54 -33.17
N LEU A 171 14.43 -1.95 -34.25
CA LEU A 171 14.64 -0.52 -34.40
C LEU A 171 13.66 0.00 -35.46
N THR A 172 12.76 0.91 -35.10
CA THR A 172 11.69 1.37 -36.00
C THR A 172 11.65 2.89 -36.15
N TYR A 173 11.27 3.33 -37.34
CA TYR A 173 10.97 4.72 -37.68
C TYR A 173 9.91 4.75 -38.79
N ALA A 174 9.08 5.79 -38.82
CA ALA A 174 8.12 6.01 -39.90
C ALA A 174 8.57 7.12 -40.84
N LYS A 175 8.23 7.01 -42.13
CA LYS A 175 8.46 8.08 -43.12
C LYS A 175 7.58 9.30 -42.83
N ASN A 176 6.36 9.11 -42.34
CA ASN A 176 5.45 10.21 -42.05
C ASN A 176 4.73 10.00 -40.71
N TYR A 177 4.84 10.99 -39.82
CA TYR A 177 4.19 11.06 -38.51
C TYR A 177 3.00 12.04 -38.49
N GLY A 178 2.40 12.34 -39.65
CA GLY A 178 1.32 13.33 -39.80
C GLY A 178 1.80 14.74 -40.17
N GLY A 179 3.06 14.87 -40.61
CA GLY A 179 3.67 16.13 -41.02
C GLY A 179 3.53 16.44 -42.51
N LYS A 180 3.81 17.69 -42.90
CA LYS A 180 3.84 18.12 -44.32
C LYS A 180 5.03 17.58 -45.11
N ARG A 181 6.07 17.09 -44.44
CA ARG A 181 7.31 16.58 -45.03
C ARG A 181 7.65 15.23 -44.41
N ASP A 182 8.30 14.39 -45.20
CA ASP A 182 8.82 13.10 -44.73
C ASP A 182 9.89 13.32 -43.64
N SER A 183 9.87 12.44 -42.66
CA SER A 183 10.80 12.43 -41.53
C SER A 183 12.11 11.80 -41.94
N THR A 184 13.22 12.44 -41.57
CA THR A 184 14.56 11.91 -41.79
C THR A 184 14.93 10.91 -40.70
N PRO A 185 15.49 9.73 -41.04
CA PRO A 185 15.98 8.77 -40.06
C PRO A 185 17.01 9.39 -39.11
N SER A 186 17.12 8.84 -37.91
CA SER A 186 18.14 9.24 -36.95
C SER A 186 19.56 9.02 -37.50
N GLY A 187 20.47 9.94 -37.18
CA GLY A 187 21.89 9.77 -37.46
C GLY A 187 22.46 8.51 -36.79
N PHE A 188 22.03 8.20 -35.57
CA PHE A 188 22.48 7.01 -34.84
C PHE A 188 22.09 5.72 -35.55
N LEU A 189 20.91 5.67 -36.17
CA LEU A 189 20.48 4.52 -36.97
C LEU A 189 21.38 4.33 -38.19
N THR A 190 21.75 5.42 -38.85
CA THR A 190 22.64 5.40 -40.03
C THR A 190 24.04 4.90 -39.66
N GLU A 191 24.55 5.29 -38.48
CA GLU A 191 25.84 4.84 -37.98
C GLU A 191 25.92 3.34 -37.67
N THR A 192 24.79 2.69 -37.35
CA THR A 192 24.77 1.24 -37.08
C THR A 192 25.09 0.38 -38.32
N GLY A 193 24.94 0.94 -39.53
CA GLY A 193 25.12 0.19 -40.78
C GLY A 193 24.06 -0.89 -41.04
N ILE A 194 22.98 -0.94 -40.25
CA ILE A 194 21.90 -1.91 -40.43
C ILE A 194 21.07 -1.51 -41.66
N LYS A 195 20.85 -2.48 -42.57
CA LYS A 195 19.96 -2.28 -43.71
C LYS A 195 18.51 -2.29 -43.22
N THR A 196 17.80 -1.18 -43.45
CA THR A 196 16.40 -1.03 -43.07
C THR A 196 15.50 -1.71 -44.11
N GLU A 197 14.61 -2.58 -43.65
CA GLU A 197 13.57 -3.17 -44.49
C GLU A 197 12.30 -2.32 -44.42
N GLN A 198 11.72 -2.00 -45.58
CA GLN A 198 10.44 -1.30 -45.62
C GLN A 198 9.32 -2.32 -45.46
N VAL A 199 8.63 -2.27 -44.32
CA VAL A 199 7.41 -3.06 -44.09
C VAL A 199 6.24 -2.36 -44.77
N ASP A 200 5.56 -3.05 -45.68
CA ASP A 200 4.46 -2.47 -46.45
C ASP A 200 3.21 -2.32 -45.57
N SER A 201 2.57 -1.15 -45.61
CA SER A 201 1.40 -0.87 -44.77
C SER A 201 0.21 -1.79 -45.09
N SER A 202 0.15 -2.35 -46.30
CA SER A 202 -0.84 -3.36 -46.68
C SER A 202 -0.67 -4.70 -45.96
N GLU A 203 0.52 -5.09 -45.54
CA GLU A 203 0.72 -6.30 -44.71
C GLU A 203 0.32 -6.06 -43.26
N LEU A 204 0.55 -4.85 -42.73
CA LEU A 204 0.15 -4.46 -41.39
C LEU A 204 -1.39 -4.34 -41.25
N LEU A 205 -2.06 -3.77 -42.26
CA LEU A 205 -3.51 -3.57 -42.29
C LEU A 205 -4.30 -4.86 -42.56
N ARG A 206 -3.72 -5.86 -43.23
CA ARG A 206 -4.38 -7.15 -43.49
C ARG A 206 -4.74 -7.92 -42.22
N THR A 207 -4.10 -7.61 -41.09
CA THR A 207 -4.39 -8.22 -39.78
C THR A 207 -5.49 -7.51 -38.99
N GLN A 208 -6.01 -6.36 -39.47
CA GLN A 208 -7.02 -5.54 -38.77
C GLN A 208 -8.36 -5.47 -39.51
N THR A 209 -8.81 -6.56 -40.13
CA THR A 209 -10.20 -6.64 -40.64
C THR A 209 -11.19 -6.85 -39.49
N GLN A 210 -11.34 -5.85 -38.63
CA GLN A 210 -12.57 -5.61 -37.86
C GLN A 210 -12.90 -4.13 -37.97
N THR A 211 -13.59 -3.77 -39.04
CA THR A 211 -14.24 -2.48 -39.21
C THR A 211 -15.39 -2.37 -38.20
N GLY A 212 -15.17 -1.59 -37.14
CA GLY A 212 -16.26 -1.11 -36.29
C GLY A 212 -17.18 -0.15 -37.04
N LEU A 213 -18.43 -0.06 -36.58
CA LEU A 213 -19.58 0.59 -37.25
C LEU A 213 -19.43 2.11 -37.51
N PHE A 214 -18.32 2.76 -37.14
CA PHE A 214 -18.10 4.20 -37.31
C PHE A 214 -16.72 4.60 -37.90
N GLY A 215 -16.00 3.69 -38.56
CA GLY A 215 -14.91 4.09 -39.47
C GLY A 215 -13.66 4.72 -38.85
N VAL A 216 -13.48 4.66 -37.54
CA VAL A 216 -12.20 4.95 -36.86
C VAL A 216 -11.86 3.75 -36.00
N GLY A 217 -10.94 2.91 -36.48
CA GLY A 217 -10.46 1.73 -35.80
C GLY A 217 -9.59 2.12 -34.60
N SER A 218 -10.22 2.41 -33.46
CA SER A 218 -9.61 2.08 -32.18
C SER A 218 -9.97 0.63 -31.91
N GLY A 219 -8.98 -0.26 -32.03
CA GLY A 219 -9.11 -1.61 -31.51
C GLY A 219 -9.16 -1.53 -29.98
N PHE A 220 -10.26 -1.07 -29.40
CA PHE A 220 -10.60 -1.48 -28.06
C PHE A 220 -10.79 -2.98 -28.16
N ARG A 221 -9.77 -3.73 -27.73
CA ARG A 221 -9.92 -5.15 -27.42
C ARG A 221 -11.20 -5.24 -26.59
N GLU A 222 -12.11 -6.14 -26.94
CA GLU A 222 -13.10 -6.58 -25.94
C GLU A 222 -12.29 -6.89 -24.68
N PRO A 223 -12.60 -6.26 -23.53
CA PRO A 223 -11.81 -6.43 -22.32
C PRO A 223 -11.78 -7.92 -22.05
N LYS A 224 -10.63 -8.55 -22.30
CA LYS A 224 -10.47 -9.96 -21.98
C LYS A 224 -10.67 -10.02 -20.47
N ILE A 225 -11.74 -10.71 -20.07
CA ILE A 225 -11.87 -11.19 -18.69
C ILE A 225 -10.75 -12.21 -18.53
N ILE A 226 -9.54 -11.71 -18.30
CA ILE A 226 -8.49 -12.50 -17.71
C ILE A 226 -9.02 -12.71 -16.31
N LYS A 227 -9.68 -13.85 -16.07
CA LYS A 227 -9.83 -14.36 -14.72
C LYS A 227 -8.43 -14.29 -14.15
N THR A 228 -8.18 -13.36 -13.25
CA THR A 228 -6.93 -13.34 -12.50
C THR A 228 -6.74 -14.78 -12.02
N GLY A 229 -5.69 -15.44 -12.50
CA GLY A 229 -5.43 -16.83 -12.17
C GLY A 229 -5.38 -17.02 -10.66
N ASN A 230 -5.41 -18.28 -10.20
CA ASN A 230 -5.36 -18.66 -8.78
C ASN A 230 -4.55 -17.66 -7.94
N PHE A 231 -5.25 -16.82 -7.16
CA PHE A 231 -4.61 -15.79 -6.35
C PHE A 231 -3.82 -16.48 -5.24
N SER A 232 -2.49 -16.44 -5.30
CA SER A 232 -1.64 -16.98 -4.23
C SER A 232 -1.03 -15.83 -3.44
N PRO A 233 -1.50 -15.55 -2.21
CA PRO A 233 -0.89 -14.52 -1.39
C PRO A 233 0.56 -14.88 -1.06
N THR A 234 1.48 -13.92 -1.15
CA THR A 234 2.90 -14.10 -0.78
C THR A 234 3.10 -14.04 0.74
N PHE A 235 2.16 -13.42 1.44
CA PHE A 235 2.14 -13.22 2.88
C PHE A 235 0.72 -13.30 3.44
N LEU A 236 0.58 -13.89 4.62
CA LEU A 236 -0.66 -13.90 5.39
C LEU A 236 -0.38 -13.54 6.87
N SER A 237 -1.34 -12.85 7.49
CA SER A 237 -1.33 -12.48 8.90
C SER A 237 -2.56 -13.01 9.62
N TYR A 238 -2.55 -12.97 10.96
CA TYR A 238 -3.73 -13.32 11.75
C TYR A 238 -4.95 -12.47 11.38
N THR A 239 -4.78 -11.15 11.25
CA THR A 239 -5.88 -10.23 10.91
C THR A 239 -6.47 -10.56 9.54
N GLN A 240 -5.64 -10.95 8.57
CA GLN A 240 -6.07 -11.43 7.26
C GLN A 240 -6.94 -12.69 7.37
N ILE A 241 -6.50 -13.69 8.13
CA ILE A 241 -7.28 -14.92 8.35
C ILE A 241 -8.58 -14.65 9.09
N SER A 242 -8.52 -13.89 10.18
CA SER A 242 -9.72 -13.51 10.93
C SER A 242 -10.72 -12.76 10.05
N THR A 243 -10.24 -11.92 9.13
CA THR A 243 -11.10 -11.21 8.17
C THR A 243 -11.74 -12.18 7.19
N TYR A 244 -10.98 -13.12 6.63
CA TYR A 244 -11.50 -14.14 5.74
C TYR A 244 -12.56 -15.03 6.40
N LEU A 245 -12.28 -15.52 7.61
CA LEU A 245 -13.19 -16.35 8.39
C LEU A 245 -14.47 -15.60 8.80
N THR A 246 -14.38 -14.28 8.99
CA THR A 246 -15.55 -13.44 9.26
C THR A 246 -16.38 -13.26 7.99
N CYS A 247 -15.74 -12.87 6.89
CA CYS A 247 -16.36 -12.70 5.58
C CYS A 247 -15.32 -12.76 4.45
N PRO A 248 -15.34 -13.81 3.59
CA PRO A 248 -14.41 -13.93 2.46
C PRO A 248 -14.50 -12.75 1.48
N LEU A 249 -15.69 -12.19 1.27
CA LEU A 249 -15.85 -10.99 0.45
C LEU A 249 -15.18 -9.75 1.07
N LYS A 250 -15.25 -9.60 2.41
CA LYS A 250 -14.51 -8.52 3.11
C LYS A 250 -13.00 -8.67 2.93
N TYR A 251 -12.49 -9.91 2.97
CA TYR A 251 -11.08 -10.18 2.70
C TYR A 251 -10.68 -9.75 1.28
N LYS A 252 -11.49 -10.11 0.28
CA LYS A 252 -11.27 -9.71 -1.11
C LYS A 252 -11.23 -8.19 -1.25
N PHE A 253 -12.19 -7.48 -0.67
CA PHE A 253 -12.21 -6.02 -0.70
C PHE A 253 -10.98 -5.41 -0.03
N SER A 254 -10.59 -5.90 1.14
CA SER A 254 -9.50 -5.30 1.91
C SER A 254 -8.09 -5.65 1.44
N TYR A 255 -7.85 -6.88 0.98
CA TYR A 255 -6.48 -7.39 0.76
C TYR A 255 -6.18 -7.76 -0.69
N ILE A 256 -7.19 -7.97 -1.53
CA ILE A 256 -7.01 -8.27 -2.95
C ILE A 256 -7.23 -7.01 -3.77
N LEU A 257 -8.41 -6.39 -3.59
CA LEU A 257 -8.76 -5.16 -4.28
C LEU A 257 -8.17 -3.92 -3.60
N ASN A 258 -7.72 -4.05 -2.33
CA ASN A 258 -7.21 -2.93 -1.52
C ASN A 258 -8.17 -1.73 -1.53
N ILE A 259 -9.48 -1.99 -1.41
CA ILE A 259 -10.47 -0.94 -1.37
C ILE A 259 -10.25 -0.14 -0.08
N PRO A 260 -9.93 1.16 -0.20
CA PRO A 260 -9.63 2.00 0.93
C PRO A 260 -10.88 2.23 1.77
N THR A 261 -10.70 2.28 3.08
CA THR A 261 -11.73 2.58 4.07
C THR A 261 -11.44 3.93 4.73
N PRO A 262 -12.46 4.61 5.28
CA PRO A 262 -12.25 5.87 5.95
C PRO A 262 -11.47 5.60 7.24
N PRO A 263 -10.59 6.52 7.66
CA PRO A 263 -9.85 6.35 8.90
C PRO A 263 -10.83 6.24 10.07
N ASN A 264 -10.57 5.29 10.98
CA ASN A 264 -11.42 5.02 12.14
C ASN A 264 -10.69 5.49 13.40
N HIS A 265 -11.30 6.42 14.16
CA HIS A 265 -10.72 6.96 15.39
C HIS A 265 -10.32 5.87 16.39
N ALA A 266 -11.09 4.78 16.53
CA ALA A 266 -10.77 3.71 17.47
C ALA A 266 -9.50 2.94 17.06
N LEU A 267 -9.30 2.73 15.75
CA LEU A 267 -8.08 2.11 15.22
C LEU A 267 -6.87 3.06 15.34
N SER A 268 -7.05 4.34 15.00
CA SER A 268 -6.01 5.37 15.17
C SER A 268 -5.58 5.49 16.64
N PHE A 269 -6.54 5.51 17.56
CA PHE A 269 -6.30 5.58 18.99
C PHE A 269 -5.57 4.34 19.50
N GLY A 270 -6.05 3.14 19.14
CA GLY A 270 -5.38 1.88 19.49
C GLY A 270 -3.93 1.83 19.00
N SER A 271 -3.71 2.12 17.72
CA SER A 271 -2.38 2.20 17.11
C SER A 271 -1.47 3.18 17.85
N CYS A 272 -1.98 4.36 18.21
CA CYS A 272 -1.24 5.36 18.99
C CYS A 272 -0.79 4.81 20.35
N ILE A 273 -1.68 4.15 21.11
CA ILE A 273 -1.33 3.55 22.41
C ILE A 273 -0.30 2.43 22.25
N HIS A 274 -0.43 1.54 21.25
CA HIS A 274 0.56 0.49 21.01
C HIS A 274 1.94 1.05 20.69
N ASN A 275 2.03 2.02 19.77
CA ASN A 275 3.29 2.67 19.41
C ASN A 275 3.91 3.40 20.63
N THR A 276 3.08 4.05 21.44
CA THR A 276 3.52 4.73 22.65
C THR A 276 4.09 3.75 23.67
N LEU A 277 3.38 2.65 23.96
CA LEU A 277 3.85 1.64 24.90
C LEU A 277 5.11 0.94 24.40
N ARG A 278 5.21 0.67 23.09
CA ARG A 278 6.44 0.16 22.48
C ARG A 278 7.62 1.09 22.79
N ASP A 279 7.52 2.35 22.38
CA ASP A 279 8.62 3.31 22.46
C ASP A 279 8.99 3.57 23.92
N PHE A 280 8.00 3.61 24.81
CA PHE A 280 8.20 3.69 26.25
C PHE A 280 8.99 2.50 26.80
N HIS A 281 8.61 1.26 26.47
CA HIS A 281 9.35 0.07 26.93
C HIS A 281 10.73 -0.04 26.31
N ILE A 282 10.91 0.41 25.06
CA ILE A 282 12.24 0.50 24.43
C ILE A 282 13.10 1.50 25.20
N GLN A 283 12.57 2.67 25.53
CA GLN A 283 13.29 3.68 26.31
C GLN A 283 13.66 3.18 27.70
N LEU A 284 12.75 2.49 28.39
CA LEU A 284 12.99 1.90 29.71
C LEU A 284 14.14 0.88 29.75
N ARG A 285 14.51 0.26 28.61
CA ARG A 285 15.70 -0.62 28.54
C ARG A 285 16.99 0.13 28.80
N PHE A 286 17.06 1.39 28.37
CA PHE A 286 18.25 2.24 28.46
C PHE A 286 18.15 3.28 29.58
N ARG A 287 16.94 3.70 29.94
CA ARG A 287 16.63 4.68 31.00
C ARG A 287 15.54 4.16 31.93
N PRO A 288 15.87 3.27 32.90
CA PRO A 288 14.90 2.67 33.81
C PRO A 288 14.10 3.69 34.66
N GLU A 289 14.67 4.87 34.87
CA GLU A 289 14.10 6.03 35.56
C GLU A 289 13.20 6.92 34.70
N THR A 290 12.83 6.48 33.49
CA THR A 290 11.95 7.24 32.58
C THR A 290 10.69 7.70 33.31
N THR A 291 10.39 9.00 33.25
CA THR A 291 9.29 9.61 34.00
C THR A 291 7.95 9.50 33.27
N TYR A 292 6.87 9.84 33.97
CA TYR A 292 5.55 9.96 33.35
C TYR A 292 5.52 11.07 32.28
N ASP A 293 6.19 12.21 32.51
CA ASP A 293 6.24 13.30 31.54
C ASP A 293 6.92 12.85 30.24
N GLU A 294 7.99 12.06 30.33
CA GLU A 294 8.65 11.48 29.16
C GLU A 294 7.75 10.46 28.42
N LEU A 295 6.93 9.67 29.14
CA LEU A 295 5.91 8.82 28.51
C LEU A 295 4.89 9.65 27.73
N ILE A 296 4.47 10.80 28.26
CA ILE A 296 3.52 11.68 27.58
C ILE A 296 4.16 12.40 26.39
N ASP A 297 5.45 12.72 26.44
CA ASP A 297 6.18 13.23 25.27
C ASP A 297 6.21 12.19 24.14
N ILE A 298 6.43 10.92 24.48
CA ILE A 298 6.35 9.80 23.51
C ILE A 298 4.92 9.69 22.95
N TYR A 299 3.90 9.76 23.80
CA TYR A 299 2.50 9.72 23.40
C TYR A 299 2.15 10.84 22.42
N THR A 300 2.59 12.05 22.72
CA THR A 300 2.35 13.24 21.90
C THR A 300 2.99 13.08 20.51
N LYS A 301 4.20 12.50 20.43
CA LYS A 301 4.89 12.21 19.16
C LYS A 301 4.19 11.12 18.34
N ASN A 302 3.60 10.13 19.01
CA ASN A 302 2.91 9.01 18.37
C ASN A 302 1.42 9.30 18.07
N TRP A 303 0.92 10.50 18.38
CA TRP A 303 -0.47 10.85 18.18
C TRP A 303 -0.86 10.85 16.70
N GLN A 304 -1.89 10.08 16.36
CA GLN A 304 -2.42 10.01 14.99
C GLN A 304 -3.70 10.83 14.91
N PRO A 305 -3.77 11.92 14.13
CA PRO A 305 -4.88 12.86 14.18
C PRO A 305 -6.08 12.49 13.27
N LEU A 306 -6.04 11.31 12.62
CA LEU A 306 -7.02 10.90 11.61
C LEU A 306 -8.18 10.07 12.19
N GLY A 307 -9.35 10.19 11.57
CA GLY A 307 -10.54 9.37 11.86
C GLY A 307 -11.47 9.93 12.94
N PHE A 308 -11.11 11.06 13.55
CA PHE A 308 -11.95 11.77 14.51
C PHE A 308 -13.01 12.62 13.81
N ILE A 309 -14.16 12.75 14.47
CA ILE A 309 -15.32 13.49 13.95
C ILE A 309 -15.00 14.98 13.82
N ASN A 310 -14.37 15.56 14.84
CA ASN A 310 -14.02 16.98 14.91
C ASN A 310 -12.87 17.20 15.90
N GLU A 311 -12.42 18.46 16.02
CA GLU A 311 -11.37 18.90 16.94
C GLU A 311 -11.67 18.51 18.40
N GLN A 312 -12.88 18.79 18.87
CA GLN A 312 -13.29 18.53 20.25
C GLN A 312 -13.20 17.03 20.58
N HIS A 313 -13.78 16.18 19.73
CA HIS A 313 -13.75 14.72 19.87
C HIS A 313 -12.30 14.19 19.86
N ARG A 314 -11.43 14.78 19.03
CA ARG A 314 -10.01 14.43 19.00
C ARG A 314 -9.32 14.78 20.33
N MET A 315 -9.56 15.98 20.84
CA MET A 315 -8.98 16.45 22.10
C MET A 315 -9.47 15.63 23.29
N GLU A 316 -10.74 15.23 23.29
CA GLU A 316 -11.31 14.32 24.29
C GLU A 316 -10.58 12.97 24.28
N TYR A 317 -10.35 12.37 23.11
CA TYR A 317 -9.59 11.12 23.00
C TYR A 317 -8.11 11.29 23.36
N PHE A 318 -7.51 12.43 23.00
CA PHE A 318 -6.13 12.71 23.38
C PHE A 318 -5.98 12.72 24.91
N GLU A 319 -6.89 13.41 25.60
CA GLU A 319 -6.90 13.50 27.06
C GLU A 319 -7.27 12.16 27.73
N ASN A 320 -8.18 11.39 27.13
CA ASN A 320 -8.49 10.03 27.60
C ASN A 320 -7.25 9.12 27.51
N GLY A 321 -6.48 9.22 26.41
CA GLY A 321 -5.23 8.48 26.27
C GLY A 321 -4.18 8.91 27.29
N ARG A 322 -4.07 10.21 27.62
CA ARG A 322 -3.20 10.69 28.72
C ARG A 322 -3.55 10.03 30.05
N LYS A 323 -4.83 10.05 30.44
CA LYS A 323 -5.31 9.43 31.70
C LYS A 323 -5.06 7.93 31.73
N LEU A 324 -5.32 7.26 30.62
CA LEU A 324 -5.07 5.82 30.46
C LEU A 324 -3.58 5.48 30.63
N LEU A 325 -2.69 6.29 30.05
CA LEU A 325 -1.24 6.12 30.17
C LEU A 325 -0.72 6.49 31.57
N GLU A 326 -1.36 7.43 32.26
CA GLU A 326 -1.07 7.74 33.66
C GLU A 326 -1.38 6.55 34.57
N ASP A 327 -2.56 5.97 34.43
CA ASP A 327 -2.97 4.77 35.16
C ASP A 327 -2.07 3.59 34.85
N TYR A 328 -1.72 3.42 33.56
CA TYR A 328 -0.73 2.43 33.14
C TYR A 328 0.61 2.62 33.83
N TYR A 329 1.16 3.84 33.81
CA TYR A 329 2.46 4.16 34.40
C TYR A 329 2.45 3.88 35.90
N ARG A 330 1.45 4.39 36.63
CA ARG A 330 1.29 4.20 38.08
C ARG A 330 1.21 2.72 38.48
N LYS A 331 0.54 1.90 37.66
CA LYS A 331 0.33 0.47 37.95
C LYS A 331 1.54 -0.41 37.63
N ASN A 332 2.34 -0.02 36.62
CA ASN A 332 3.40 -0.86 36.08
C ASN A 332 4.82 -0.39 36.45
N MET A 333 4.99 0.82 36.98
CA MET A 333 6.29 1.35 37.40
C MET A 333 6.54 1.21 38.91
N PRO A 334 7.78 0.87 39.33
CA PRO A 334 8.87 0.40 38.48
C PRO A 334 8.57 -0.99 37.89
N LEU A 335 9.13 -1.29 36.71
CA LEU A 335 8.90 -2.57 36.05
C LEU A 335 9.37 -3.73 36.94
N LYS A 336 8.43 -4.64 37.25
CA LYS A 336 8.74 -5.89 37.97
C LYS A 336 9.59 -6.85 37.15
N VAL A 337 9.34 -6.89 35.84
CA VAL A 337 10.02 -7.77 34.87
C VAL A 337 10.47 -6.91 33.69
N LYS A 338 11.74 -7.08 33.31
CA LYS A 338 12.30 -6.44 32.11
C LYS A 338 11.91 -7.25 30.87
N PRO A 339 11.23 -6.66 29.88
CA PRO A 339 10.86 -7.38 28.67
C PRO A 339 12.07 -7.90 27.90
N LEU A 340 12.02 -9.18 27.51
CA LEU A 340 13.03 -9.81 26.66
C LEU A 340 13.00 -9.21 25.25
N GLU A 341 11.81 -9.06 24.68
CA GLU A 341 11.59 -8.48 23.37
C GLU A 341 10.36 -7.56 23.37
N ILE A 342 10.39 -6.54 22.53
CA ILE A 342 9.30 -5.56 22.34
C ILE A 342 9.08 -5.43 20.84
N GLU A 343 7.81 -5.42 20.42
CA GLU A 343 7.37 -5.33 19.02
C GLU A 343 8.09 -6.35 18.11
N LYS A 344 8.28 -7.59 18.60
CA LYS A 344 9.04 -8.61 17.89
C LYS A 344 8.24 -9.15 16.74
N SER A 345 8.73 -8.91 15.52
CA SER A 345 8.18 -9.52 14.31
C SER A 345 8.65 -10.95 14.17
N PHE A 346 7.78 -11.80 13.63
CA PHE A 346 8.09 -13.20 13.37
C PHE A 346 7.46 -13.66 12.04
N ASN A 347 8.09 -14.64 11.40
CA ASN A 347 7.60 -15.25 10.17
C ASN A 347 7.78 -16.76 10.26
N ILE A 348 6.69 -17.51 10.08
CA ILE A 348 6.69 -18.96 9.91
C ILE A 348 6.30 -19.29 8.47
N ARG A 349 6.55 -20.53 8.04
CA ARG A 349 6.14 -20.99 6.70
C ARG A 349 5.03 -22.02 6.83
N ILE A 350 3.89 -21.75 6.21
CA ILE A 350 2.76 -22.69 6.13
C ILE A 350 2.45 -22.90 4.65
N ASN A 351 2.52 -24.14 4.17
CA ASN A 351 2.30 -24.52 2.76
C ASN A 351 3.04 -23.63 1.74
N GLY A 352 4.30 -23.30 2.05
CA GLY A 352 5.19 -22.50 1.21
C GLY A 352 4.98 -20.97 1.30
N ILE A 353 3.94 -20.50 1.98
CA ILE A 353 3.64 -19.07 2.16
C ILE A 353 4.18 -18.56 3.50
N LYS A 354 4.62 -17.30 3.52
CA LYS A 354 5.03 -16.62 4.75
C LYS A 354 3.78 -16.28 5.55
N PHE A 355 3.72 -16.78 6.78
CA PHE A 355 2.70 -16.39 7.74
C PHE A 355 3.38 -15.63 8.87
N GLY A 356 2.98 -14.38 9.12
CA GLY A 356 3.72 -13.52 10.05
C GLY A 356 2.84 -12.59 10.86
N GLY A 357 3.45 -12.10 11.92
CA GLY A 357 2.82 -11.21 12.88
C GLY A 357 3.86 -10.47 13.71
N ARG A 358 3.36 -9.70 14.65
CA ARG A 358 4.14 -8.84 15.52
C ARG A 358 3.61 -9.02 16.93
N ILE A 359 4.50 -9.40 17.84
CA ILE A 359 4.19 -9.58 19.26
C ILE A 359 4.53 -8.28 19.97
N ASP A 360 3.56 -7.66 20.66
CA ASP A 360 3.76 -6.37 21.33
C ASP A 360 4.87 -6.44 22.39
N ARG A 361 4.83 -7.45 23.27
CA ARG A 361 5.78 -7.58 24.38
C ARG A 361 5.98 -9.04 24.78
N ILE A 362 7.23 -9.42 25.07
CA ILE A 362 7.60 -10.75 25.55
C ILE A 362 8.36 -10.59 26.87
N ASP A 363 7.80 -11.12 27.96
CA ASP A 363 8.40 -11.10 29.29
C ASP A 363 8.98 -12.47 29.66
N PRO A 364 10.20 -12.54 30.24
CA PRO A 364 10.74 -13.79 30.74
C PRO A 364 10.02 -14.26 32.01
N LEU A 365 9.89 -15.57 32.17
CA LEU A 365 9.43 -16.22 33.40
C LEU A 365 10.61 -16.87 34.14
N GLU A 366 10.50 -17.01 35.47
CA GLU A 366 11.55 -17.58 36.33
C GLU A 366 11.94 -19.02 35.94
N ASP A 367 11.00 -19.76 35.35
CA ASP A 367 11.15 -21.17 34.98
C ASP A 367 11.69 -21.39 33.55
N GLY A 368 12.27 -20.35 32.95
CA GLY A 368 12.84 -20.35 31.59
C GLY A 368 11.80 -20.31 30.47
N GLY A 369 10.51 -20.20 30.77
CA GLY A 369 9.47 -19.88 29.80
C GLY A 369 9.34 -18.39 29.52
N VAL A 370 8.39 -18.03 28.66
CA VAL A 370 8.01 -16.64 28.41
C VAL A 370 6.51 -16.41 28.56
N GLU A 371 6.15 -15.18 28.92
CA GLU A 371 4.80 -14.63 28.83
C GLU A 371 4.72 -13.72 27.59
N ILE A 372 3.81 -14.04 26.68
CA ILE A 372 3.49 -13.19 25.53
C ILE A 372 2.37 -12.25 25.95
N ILE A 373 2.57 -10.95 25.78
CA ILE A 373 1.60 -9.91 26.13
C ILE A 373 1.20 -9.18 24.85
N ASP A 374 -0.11 -9.07 24.63
CA ASP A 374 -0.73 -8.27 23.57
C ASP A 374 -1.61 -7.19 24.21
N TYR A 375 -1.39 -5.94 23.82
CA TYR A 375 -2.11 -4.80 24.36
C TYR A 375 -3.49 -4.68 23.70
N LYS A 376 -4.51 -4.31 24.49
CA LYS A 376 -5.87 -4.06 24.02
C LYS A 376 -6.39 -2.75 24.58
N THR A 377 -6.91 -1.89 23.72
CA THR A 377 -7.47 -0.57 24.05
C THR A 377 -8.99 -0.54 23.93
N GLY A 378 -9.66 -1.66 24.21
CA GLY A 378 -11.11 -1.72 24.23
C GLY A 378 -11.58 -2.58 25.39
N GLY A 379 -12.90 -2.75 25.52
CA GLY A 379 -13.50 -3.48 26.64
C GLY A 379 -12.92 -4.88 26.85
N ALA A 380 -12.71 -5.23 28.13
CA ALA A 380 -12.23 -6.53 28.55
C ALA A 380 -13.18 -7.65 28.11
N LYS A 381 -12.64 -8.69 27.47
CA LYS A 381 -13.39 -9.91 27.16
C LYS A 381 -13.50 -10.79 28.41
N SER A 382 -14.44 -11.75 28.41
CA SER A 382 -14.47 -12.74 29.48
C SER A 382 -13.30 -13.73 29.36
N GLN A 383 -12.88 -14.36 30.47
CA GLN A 383 -11.85 -15.41 30.45
C GLN A 383 -12.16 -16.51 29.42
N LYS A 384 -13.44 -16.91 29.32
CA LYS A 384 -13.91 -17.93 28.37
C LYS A 384 -13.68 -17.53 26.91
N ASP A 385 -13.77 -16.24 26.59
CA ASP A 385 -13.54 -15.73 25.24
C ASP A 385 -12.05 -15.66 24.93
N VAL A 386 -11.22 -15.27 25.91
CA VAL A 386 -9.75 -15.26 25.78
C VAL A 386 -9.18 -16.67 25.63
N ASP A 387 -9.75 -17.65 26.33
CA ASP A 387 -9.39 -19.06 26.19
C ASP A 387 -9.66 -19.63 24.79
N LYS A 388 -10.56 -18.99 24.03
CA LYS A 388 -10.86 -19.33 22.63
C LYS A 388 -10.23 -18.37 21.62
N ASP A 389 -9.55 -17.33 22.09
CA ASP A 389 -8.99 -16.32 21.21
C ASP A 389 -7.88 -16.94 20.34
N ALA A 390 -8.06 -16.80 19.02
CA ALA A 390 -7.18 -17.39 18.03
C ALA A 390 -5.91 -16.56 17.81
N GLN A 391 -5.92 -15.26 18.16
CA GLN A 391 -4.78 -14.36 18.00
C GLN A 391 -3.62 -14.80 18.90
N VAL A 392 -3.94 -15.09 20.17
CA VAL A 392 -2.92 -15.51 21.15
C VAL A 392 -2.32 -16.88 20.80
N ALA A 393 -3.11 -17.80 20.23
CA ALA A 393 -2.59 -19.08 19.74
C ALA A 393 -1.58 -18.87 18.59
N PHE A 394 -1.85 -17.88 17.73
CA PHE A 394 -0.93 -17.57 16.65
C PHE A 394 0.40 -16.99 17.14
N TYR A 395 0.38 -16.08 18.12
CA TYR A 395 1.63 -15.60 18.71
C TYR A 395 2.42 -16.70 19.39
N ALA A 396 1.74 -17.67 20.02
CA ALA A 396 2.40 -18.84 20.58
C ALA A 396 3.13 -19.66 19.50
N LEU A 397 2.49 -19.92 18.36
CA LEU A 397 3.10 -20.56 17.19
C LEU A 397 4.34 -19.81 16.70
N GLY A 398 4.21 -18.49 16.54
CA GLY A 398 5.32 -17.63 16.13
C GLY A 398 6.51 -17.66 17.08
N ALA A 399 6.24 -17.59 18.38
CA ALA A 399 7.26 -17.63 19.41
C ALA A 399 8.00 -18.98 19.42
N ILE A 400 7.30 -20.09 19.24
CA ILE A 400 7.90 -21.44 19.23
C ILE A 400 8.76 -21.63 17.97
N GLU A 401 8.18 -21.43 16.78
CA GLU A 401 8.86 -21.83 15.53
C GLU A 401 9.88 -20.81 15.03
N ALA A 402 9.56 -19.52 15.12
CA ALA A 402 10.40 -18.48 14.56
C ALA A 402 11.37 -17.88 15.59
N LEU A 403 10.99 -17.84 16.87
CA LEU A 403 11.80 -17.23 17.93
C LEU A 403 12.48 -18.25 18.86
N ASN A 404 12.17 -19.54 18.74
CA ASN A 404 12.69 -20.61 19.59
C ASN A 404 12.44 -20.36 21.10
N LEU A 405 11.27 -19.81 21.42
CA LEU A 405 10.82 -19.50 22.79
C LEU A 405 9.76 -20.50 23.25
N LYS A 406 9.60 -20.63 24.58
CA LYS A 406 8.59 -21.50 25.22
C LYS A 406 7.48 -20.66 25.86
N PRO A 407 6.41 -20.31 25.11
CA PRO A 407 5.33 -19.50 25.65
C PRO A 407 4.49 -20.31 26.64
N LYS A 408 4.64 -20.03 27.93
CA LYS A 408 3.86 -20.68 29.00
C LYS A 408 2.61 -19.89 29.38
N LYS A 409 2.62 -18.59 29.13
CA LYS A 409 1.49 -17.69 29.39
C LYS A 409 1.25 -16.81 28.17
N LEU A 410 -0.02 -16.64 27.82
CA LEU A 410 -0.47 -15.73 26.78
C LEU A 410 -1.46 -14.77 27.43
N THR A 411 -1.14 -13.49 27.44
CA THR A 411 -1.87 -12.48 28.21
C THR A 411 -2.39 -11.39 27.29
N LEU A 412 -3.70 -11.17 27.33
CA LEU A 412 -4.28 -9.93 26.82
C LEU A 412 -4.26 -8.89 27.94
N TYR A 413 -3.60 -7.77 27.70
CA TYR A 413 -3.53 -6.66 28.64
C TYR A 413 -4.43 -5.52 28.19
N TYR A 414 -5.55 -5.38 28.88
CA TYR A 414 -6.54 -4.33 28.64
C TYR A 414 -6.06 -3.05 29.31
N VAL A 415 -5.56 -2.11 28.51
CA VAL A 415 -4.88 -0.91 29.02
C VAL A 415 -5.88 0.03 29.69
N GLU A 416 -7.14 0.09 29.22
CA GLU A 416 -8.18 0.96 29.74
C GLU A 416 -8.51 0.73 31.22
N ASN A 417 -8.54 -0.54 31.65
CA ASN A 417 -8.84 -0.92 33.03
C ASN A 417 -7.61 -1.54 33.76
N GLY A 418 -6.49 -1.65 33.05
CA GLY A 418 -5.26 -2.28 33.51
C GLY A 418 -5.39 -3.77 33.83
N GLU A 419 -6.37 -4.48 33.27
CA GLU A 419 -6.64 -5.88 33.55
C GLU A 419 -5.76 -6.81 32.69
N LYS A 420 -5.23 -7.88 33.32
CA LYS A 420 -4.49 -8.96 32.63
C LYS A 420 -5.38 -10.19 32.61
N ILE A 421 -5.72 -10.66 31.41
CA ILE A 421 -6.41 -11.94 31.24
C ILE A 421 -5.45 -12.91 30.58
N THR A 422 -5.05 -13.94 31.32
CA THR A 422 -4.03 -14.90 30.90
C THR A 422 -4.66 -16.23 30.53
N THR A 423 -4.16 -16.84 29.46
CA THR A 423 -4.54 -18.16 28.98
C THR A 423 -3.31 -18.97 28.60
N THR A 424 -3.51 -20.25 28.32
CA THR A 424 -2.46 -21.19 27.89
C THR A 424 -2.91 -21.95 26.64
N ARG A 425 -1.98 -22.51 25.87
CA ARG A 425 -2.29 -23.32 24.69
C ARG A 425 -1.51 -24.63 24.74
N THR A 426 -2.18 -25.72 24.43
CA THR A 426 -1.56 -27.03 24.28
C THR A 426 -0.98 -27.18 22.87
N GLU A 427 -0.03 -28.08 22.70
CA GLU A 427 0.52 -28.39 21.36
C GLU A 427 -0.58 -28.82 20.37
N ALA A 428 -1.59 -29.55 20.85
CA ALA A 428 -2.74 -29.96 20.05
C ALA A 428 -3.56 -28.75 19.55
N ASP A 429 -3.76 -27.72 20.38
CA ASP A 429 -4.47 -26.49 19.98
C ASP A 429 -3.71 -25.76 18.87
N LEU A 430 -2.39 -25.69 19.00
CA LEU A 430 -1.52 -25.02 18.03
C LEU A 430 -1.50 -25.76 16.69
N GLU A 431 -1.46 -27.09 16.71
CA GLU A 431 -1.51 -27.91 15.50
C GLU A 431 -2.87 -27.82 14.78
N ASN A 432 -3.96 -27.82 15.54
CA ASN A 432 -5.30 -27.59 14.96
C ASN A 432 -5.39 -26.21 14.32
N LYS A 433 -4.79 -25.18 14.94
CA LYS A 433 -4.78 -23.82 14.38
C LYS A 433 -3.98 -23.76 13.08
N LYS A 434 -2.84 -24.45 12.97
CA LYS A 434 -2.10 -24.53 11.69
C LYS A 434 -2.93 -25.15 10.57
N LYS A 435 -3.69 -26.21 10.88
CA LYS A 435 -4.58 -26.86 9.89
C LYS A 435 -5.66 -25.90 9.40
N GLU A 436 -6.31 -25.17 10.31
CA GLU A 436 -7.30 -24.14 9.96
C GLU A 436 -6.71 -23.04 9.06
N ILE A 437 -5.46 -22.62 9.34
CA ILE A 437 -4.74 -21.65 8.51
C ILE A 437 -4.47 -22.23 7.11
N ALA A 438 -4.01 -23.48 7.03
CA ALA A 438 -3.75 -24.15 5.76
C ALA A 438 -5.03 -24.33 4.92
N GLU A 439 -6.14 -24.74 5.54
CA GLU A 439 -7.44 -24.86 4.88
C GLU A 439 -7.94 -23.50 4.37
N THR A 440 -7.79 -22.45 5.17
CA THR A 440 -8.15 -21.08 4.77
C THR A 440 -7.32 -20.61 3.57
N LEU A 441 -6.01 -20.91 3.56
CA LEU A 441 -5.13 -20.57 2.43
C LEU A 441 -5.56 -21.27 1.13
N GLU A 442 -5.95 -22.54 1.19
CA GLU A 442 -6.42 -23.26 -0.01
C GLU A 442 -7.71 -22.66 -0.58
N LYS A 443 -8.64 -22.23 0.28
CA LYS A 443 -9.86 -21.54 -0.16
C LYS A 443 -9.56 -20.17 -0.79
N ILE A 444 -8.61 -19.42 -0.23
CA ILE A 444 -8.14 -18.16 -0.83
C ILE A 444 -7.53 -18.42 -2.22
N ARG A 445 -6.71 -19.47 -2.35
CA ARG A 445 -6.08 -19.88 -3.62
C ARG A 445 -7.08 -20.30 -4.69
N SER A 446 -8.16 -20.96 -4.29
CA SER A 446 -9.24 -21.34 -5.21
C SER A 446 -10.14 -20.17 -5.62
N GLY A 447 -9.91 -18.98 -5.08
CA GLY A 447 -10.73 -17.79 -5.34
C GLY A 447 -12.10 -17.84 -4.67
N ASP A 448 -12.25 -18.60 -3.58
CA ASP A 448 -13.48 -18.66 -2.82
C ASP A 448 -13.61 -17.38 -1.96
N PHE A 449 -14.41 -16.44 -2.47
CA PHE A 449 -14.70 -15.17 -1.81
C PHE A 449 -16.20 -14.97 -1.61
N GLU A 450 -16.93 -16.05 -1.34
CA GLU A 450 -18.38 -15.98 -1.11
C GLU A 450 -18.71 -15.09 0.11
N SER A 451 -19.74 -14.26 -0.02
CA SER A 451 -20.17 -13.38 1.08
C SER A 451 -20.88 -14.17 2.17
N THR A 452 -20.58 -13.87 3.43
CA THR A 452 -21.27 -14.43 4.60
C THR A 452 -22.05 -13.34 5.33
N PRO A 453 -23.21 -12.89 4.84
CA PRO A 453 -23.97 -11.82 5.50
C PRO A 453 -24.36 -12.18 6.94
N GLY A 454 -24.21 -11.23 7.87
CA GLY A 454 -24.58 -11.42 9.27
C GLY A 454 -24.49 -10.13 10.09
N MET A 455 -24.59 -10.24 11.42
CA MET A 455 -24.59 -9.07 12.31
C MET A 455 -23.33 -8.20 12.14
N HIS A 456 -22.21 -8.81 11.75
CA HIS A 456 -20.96 -8.10 11.48
C HIS A 456 -21.01 -7.12 10.30
N CYS A 457 -22.00 -7.23 9.41
CA CYS A 457 -22.22 -6.25 8.36
C CYS A 457 -22.56 -4.86 8.94
N ASN A 458 -23.10 -4.78 10.16
CA ASN A 458 -23.46 -3.50 10.79
C ASN A 458 -22.25 -2.63 11.12
N TRP A 459 -21.08 -3.24 11.34
CA TRP A 459 -19.81 -2.56 11.60
C TRP A 459 -18.76 -2.87 10.53
N CYS A 460 -19.19 -3.33 9.35
CA CYS A 460 -18.29 -3.57 8.22
C CYS A 460 -18.02 -2.27 7.47
N ASP A 461 -16.74 -1.94 7.27
CA ASP A 461 -16.32 -0.72 6.57
C ASP A 461 -16.83 -0.65 5.11
N TYR A 462 -17.14 -1.81 4.53
CA TYR A 462 -17.61 -1.94 3.14
C TYR A 462 -19.14 -2.05 3.03
N LYS A 463 -19.90 -1.79 4.10
CA LYS A 463 -21.36 -1.94 4.12
C LYS A 463 -22.07 -1.18 2.99
N GLU A 464 -21.59 0.02 2.68
CA GLU A 464 -22.21 0.90 1.68
C GLU A 464 -22.03 0.40 0.24
N ILE A 465 -20.88 -0.22 -0.05
CA ILE A 465 -20.54 -0.71 -1.40
C ILE A 465 -20.84 -2.20 -1.59
N CYS A 466 -21.05 -2.95 -0.50
CA CYS A 466 -21.27 -4.39 -0.56
C CYS A 466 -22.72 -4.70 -0.95
N PRO A 467 -22.98 -5.36 -2.10
CA PRO A 467 -24.34 -5.69 -2.52
C PRO A 467 -25.01 -6.74 -1.63
N PHE A 468 -24.22 -7.51 -0.86
CA PHE A 468 -24.69 -8.57 0.03
C PHE A 468 -24.70 -8.16 1.50
N ALA A 469 -24.47 -6.87 1.84
CA ALA A 469 -24.45 -6.45 3.23
C ALA A 469 -25.81 -6.67 3.91
N TYR A 470 -25.80 -7.33 5.07
CA TYR A 470 -26.96 -7.41 5.94
C TYR A 470 -27.28 -6.02 6.53
N ARG A 471 -28.51 -5.54 6.35
CA ARG A 471 -28.95 -4.18 6.73
C ARG A 471 -29.95 -4.15 7.90
N GLY A 472 -30.13 -5.28 8.58
CA GLY A 472 -31.15 -5.46 9.63
C GLY A 472 -32.31 -6.30 9.12
#